data_AF-A0A7X7Z4Q4-F1
#
_entry.id   AF-A0A7X7Z4Q4-F1
#
_cell.length_a   1.000
_cell.length_b   1.000
_cell.length_c   1.000
_cell.angle_alpha   90.00
_cell.angle_beta   90.00
_cell.angle_gamma   90.00
#
_symmetry.space_group_name_H-M   'P 1'
#
loop_
_entity.id
_entity.type
_entity.pdbx_description
1 polymer ?
#
loop_
_entity_poly.entity_id
_entity_poly.type
_entity_poly.pdbx_seq_one_letter_code
_entity_poly.pdbx_strand_id
1 'polypeptide(L)'
;MHTKTIPILLGAVLLVSAAAFSLAVSDSADSILFNHKLHAAQNIDCAHCHANSLADRSFYRTLPEKKVCAECHDVRAKSDCGKCHTNPRSPRTYPTQARATNYMHSQHKDALNNCATCHGTDIDPKPHISGSHAICGACHGKEIKRMLCAMCHRDLASAGLNKLDHYRHDDNFITEHREFANSSVRICAQCHREAYCLECHSKKAGIKPSVKYPENVTKHFIHRGDYLTLHRIEAKTDPSSCLKCHSRAECAACHKKDRVSAEAETPFYGHPAGWMTKGAANFHGDEARRNILSCSTCHHGKGPGYCLDCHSVSAGINPHPKGWERKVKGMNTNDRMCAKCHAK
;
A
#
# COMPACT_ATOMS: atom_id res chain seq x y z
N MET A 1 38.88 -59.07 36.93
CA MET A 1 38.11 -58.47 35.80
C MET A 1 38.19 -56.96 35.88
N HIS A 2 38.49 -56.34 34.73
CA HIS A 2 38.32 -54.93 34.36
C HIS A 2 39.28 -53.86 34.90
N THR A 3 40.36 -53.72 34.14
CA THR A 3 41.08 -52.48 33.79
C THR A 3 40.15 -51.39 33.22
N LYS A 4 40.35 -50.12 33.62
CA LYS A 4 39.83 -48.94 32.90
C LYS A 4 40.99 -48.03 32.49
N THR A 5 41.19 -47.93 31.19
CA THR A 5 42.04 -46.96 30.49
C THR A 5 41.16 -46.14 29.55
N ILE A 6 41.07 -44.82 29.73
CA ILE A 6 40.73 -43.87 28.64
C ILE A 6 41.42 -42.53 28.96
N PRO A 7 42.37 -42.06 28.13
CA PRO A 7 42.27 -40.68 27.64
C PRO A 7 42.86 -40.53 26.23
N ILE A 8 42.08 -40.71 25.16
CA ILE A 8 42.47 -40.29 23.80
C ILE A 8 41.21 -39.90 23.03
N LEU A 9 40.63 -38.73 23.28
CA LEU A 9 39.55 -38.21 22.42
C LEU A 9 39.48 -36.67 22.33
N LEU A 10 40.23 -35.92 23.15
CA LEU A 10 40.22 -34.45 23.10
C LEU A 10 41.24 -33.81 22.12
N GLY A 11 42.25 -34.55 21.67
CA GLY A 11 43.28 -34.00 20.75
C GLY A 11 42.86 -33.93 19.28
N ALA A 12 41.88 -34.73 18.85
CA ALA A 12 41.49 -34.83 17.43
C ALA A 12 40.49 -33.74 16.99
N VAL A 13 39.75 -33.14 17.93
CA VAL A 13 38.71 -32.15 17.60
C VAL A 13 39.31 -30.76 17.34
N LEU A 14 40.43 -30.42 17.98
CA LEU A 14 41.10 -29.11 17.83
C LEU A 14 41.92 -28.97 16.53
N LEU A 15 42.37 -30.07 15.93
CA LEU A 15 43.11 -30.04 14.65
C LEU A 15 42.18 -29.95 13.43
N VAL A 16 40.92 -30.43 13.54
CA VAL A 16 39.94 -30.33 12.45
C VAL A 16 39.34 -28.92 12.36
N SER A 17 39.24 -28.18 13.48
CA SER A 17 38.75 -26.80 13.47
C SER A 17 39.74 -25.80 12.88
N ALA A 18 41.05 -26.04 12.97
CA ALA A 18 42.06 -25.17 12.38
C ALA A 18 42.17 -25.35 10.85
N ALA A 19 41.96 -26.56 10.33
CA ALA A 19 41.96 -26.83 8.89
C ALA A 19 40.70 -26.32 8.17
N ALA A 20 39.56 -26.22 8.88
CA ALA A 20 38.32 -25.70 8.31
C ALA A 20 38.27 -24.15 8.24
N PHE A 21 39.12 -23.46 9.01
CA PHE A 21 39.14 -21.98 9.02
C PHE A 21 40.03 -21.37 7.93
N SER A 22 40.87 -22.16 7.25
CA SER A 22 41.75 -21.69 6.16
C SER A 22 41.15 -21.79 4.75
N LEU A 23 39.91 -22.28 4.59
CA LEU A 23 39.24 -22.39 3.27
C LEU A 23 38.06 -21.45 3.06
N ALA A 24 37.80 -20.55 4.00
CA ALA A 24 36.85 -19.45 3.82
C ALA A 24 37.58 -18.10 3.66
N VAL A 25 38.67 -18.08 2.87
CA VAL A 25 38.99 -16.82 2.17
C VAL A 25 37.86 -16.63 1.17
N SER A 26 36.92 -15.76 1.53
CA SER A 26 35.93 -15.22 0.60
C SER A 26 36.71 -14.64 -0.59
N ASP A 27 36.83 -15.43 -1.65
CA ASP A 27 37.44 -15.02 -2.92
C ASP A 27 36.60 -13.87 -3.44
N SER A 28 37.03 -12.63 -3.16
CA SER A 28 36.31 -11.43 -3.54
C SER A 28 36.12 -11.47 -5.06
N ALA A 29 34.86 -11.46 -5.49
CA ALA A 29 34.52 -11.52 -6.90
C ALA A 29 35.26 -10.41 -7.65
N ASP A 30 36.00 -10.79 -8.69
CA ASP A 30 36.77 -9.85 -9.50
C ASP A 30 35.87 -8.74 -10.10
N SER A 31 36.45 -7.55 -10.18
CA SER A 31 35.85 -6.37 -10.80
C SER A 31 36.89 -5.62 -11.63
N ILE A 32 36.42 -5.01 -12.72
CA ILE A 32 37.28 -4.21 -13.59
C ILE A 32 37.43 -2.80 -13.01
N LEU A 33 38.66 -2.42 -12.70
CA LEU A 33 39.08 -1.08 -12.34
C LEU A 33 39.12 -0.22 -13.60
N PHE A 34 38.18 0.72 -13.71
CA PHE A 34 38.15 1.69 -14.79
C PHE A 34 37.88 3.08 -14.24
N ASN A 35 38.59 4.08 -14.77
CA ASN A 35 38.44 5.47 -14.35
C ASN A 35 38.06 6.33 -15.57
N HIS A 36 36.80 6.72 -15.66
CA HIS A 36 36.29 7.54 -16.76
C HIS A 36 37.01 8.91 -16.85
N LYS A 37 37.36 9.53 -15.71
CA LYS A 37 38.00 10.86 -15.68
C LYS A 37 39.37 10.86 -16.35
N LEU A 38 40.17 9.82 -16.12
CA LEU A 38 41.50 9.70 -16.73
C LEU A 38 41.41 9.51 -18.25
N HIS A 39 40.44 8.72 -18.71
CA HIS A 39 40.26 8.46 -20.14
C HIS A 39 39.63 9.65 -20.87
N ALA A 40 38.63 10.30 -20.27
CA ALA A 40 38.01 11.50 -20.82
C ALA A 40 39.02 12.67 -20.93
N ALA A 41 39.97 12.79 -19.99
CA ALA A 41 41.03 13.81 -20.06
C ALA A 41 41.98 13.65 -21.26
N GLN A 42 42.00 12.47 -21.89
CA GLN A 42 42.74 12.22 -23.14
C GLN A 42 41.92 12.54 -24.40
N ASN A 43 40.76 13.21 -24.26
CA ASN A 43 39.82 13.51 -25.35
C ASN A 43 39.27 12.26 -26.08
N ILE A 44 39.13 11.14 -25.36
CA ILE A 44 38.52 9.93 -25.90
C ILE A 44 36.99 10.10 -25.86
N ASP A 45 36.34 9.97 -27.01
CA ASP A 45 34.89 10.09 -27.14
C ASP A 45 34.15 8.92 -26.45
N CYS A 46 33.00 9.21 -25.84
CA CYS A 46 32.16 8.21 -25.15
C CYS A 46 31.80 7.02 -26.07
N ALA A 47 31.51 7.30 -27.34
CA ALA A 47 31.12 6.29 -28.33
C ALA A 47 32.27 5.38 -28.73
N HIS A 48 33.53 5.78 -28.52
CA HIS A 48 34.69 4.92 -28.75
C HIS A 48 34.60 3.63 -27.92
N CYS A 49 34.24 3.76 -26.64
CA CYS A 49 34.08 2.61 -25.74
C CYS A 49 32.65 2.05 -25.72
N HIS A 50 31.64 2.92 -25.85
CA HIS A 50 30.23 2.55 -25.77
C HIS A 50 29.54 2.41 -27.13
N ALA A 51 30.27 2.05 -28.19
CA ALA A 51 29.71 1.88 -29.55
C ALA A 51 28.50 0.92 -29.58
N ASN A 52 28.55 -0.18 -28.81
CA ASN A 52 27.46 -1.14 -28.71
C ASN A 52 26.19 -0.57 -28.05
N SER A 53 26.30 0.52 -27.29
CA SER A 53 25.11 1.20 -26.74
C SER A 53 24.28 1.82 -27.85
N LEU A 54 24.90 2.34 -28.91
CA LEU A 54 24.21 3.00 -30.03
C LEU A 54 23.67 2.01 -31.07
N ALA A 55 24.05 0.73 -30.98
CA ALA A 55 23.57 -0.33 -31.86
C ALA A 55 22.20 -0.88 -31.42
N ASP A 56 21.41 -1.35 -32.39
CA ASP A 56 20.08 -1.95 -32.18
C ASP A 56 20.09 -3.23 -31.34
N ARG A 57 21.28 -3.76 -31.01
CA ARG A 57 21.49 -4.97 -30.21
C ARG A 57 21.95 -4.71 -28.78
N SER A 58 21.69 -3.51 -28.26
CA SER A 58 22.04 -3.06 -26.89
C SER A 58 21.40 -3.85 -25.73
N PHE A 59 20.85 -5.04 -26.00
CA PHE A 59 20.10 -5.89 -25.07
C PHE A 59 20.95 -6.65 -24.05
N TYR A 60 22.23 -6.94 -24.36
CA TYR A 60 23.03 -7.87 -23.54
C TYR A 60 24.40 -7.34 -23.12
N ARG A 61 24.97 -6.34 -23.82
CA ARG A 61 26.32 -5.83 -23.52
C ARG A 61 26.56 -4.44 -24.11
N THR A 62 26.37 -3.41 -23.30
CA THR A 62 26.66 -2.00 -23.64
C THR A 62 28.06 -1.55 -23.20
N LEU A 63 28.75 -2.39 -22.43
CA LEU A 63 30.10 -2.15 -21.95
C LEU A 63 31.13 -2.68 -22.96
N PRO A 64 32.30 -2.02 -23.07
CA PRO A 64 33.34 -2.41 -24.02
C PRO A 64 33.86 -3.83 -23.75
N GLU A 65 34.24 -4.51 -24.83
CA GLU A 65 34.98 -5.77 -24.76
C GLU A 65 36.47 -5.51 -24.56
N LYS A 66 37.21 -6.52 -24.06
CA LYS A 66 38.65 -6.44 -23.87
C LYS A 66 39.41 -5.94 -25.10
N LYS A 67 38.91 -6.21 -26.30
CA LYS A 67 39.52 -5.76 -27.57
C LYS A 67 39.60 -4.24 -27.70
N VAL A 68 38.62 -3.49 -27.18
CA VAL A 68 38.62 -2.02 -27.22
C VAL A 68 39.73 -1.47 -26.33
N CYS A 69 39.95 -2.08 -25.16
CA CYS A 69 41.08 -1.75 -24.30
C CYS A 69 42.43 -2.04 -24.99
N ALA A 70 42.47 -3.09 -25.81
CA ALA A 70 43.67 -3.54 -26.53
C ALA A 70 44.13 -2.59 -27.65
N GLU A 71 43.27 -1.65 -28.06
CA GLU A 71 43.60 -0.66 -29.10
C GLU A 71 44.63 0.37 -28.59
N CYS A 72 44.66 0.62 -27.26
CA CYS A 72 45.62 1.54 -26.64
C CYS A 72 46.50 0.88 -25.56
N HIS A 73 46.03 -0.18 -24.90
CA HIS A 73 46.77 -0.88 -23.85
C HIS A 73 47.26 -2.26 -24.30
N ASP A 74 48.47 -2.65 -23.92
CA ASP A 74 48.92 -4.03 -24.13
C ASP A 74 48.27 -4.99 -23.12
N VAL A 75 47.20 -5.65 -23.54
CA VAL A 75 46.41 -6.58 -22.73
C VAL A 75 46.84 -8.05 -22.85
N ARG A 76 47.99 -8.34 -23.48
CA ARG A 76 48.46 -9.72 -23.75
C ARG A 76 49.34 -10.28 -22.62
N ALA A 77 49.98 -9.42 -21.83
CA ALA A 77 50.85 -9.83 -20.74
C ALA A 77 50.06 -10.30 -19.51
N LYS A 78 50.23 -11.58 -19.12
CA LYS A 78 49.59 -12.15 -17.92
C LYS A 78 50.06 -11.51 -16.61
N SER A 79 51.21 -10.84 -16.60
CA SER A 79 51.76 -10.15 -15.43
C SER A 79 50.97 -8.90 -15.04
N ASP A 80 50.23 -8.32 -15.99
CA ASP A 80 49.70 -6.96 -15.86
C ASP A 80 48.20 -6.93 -15.58
N CYS A 81 47.59 -8.09 -15.37
CA CYS A 81 46.15 -8.21 -15.11
C CYS A 81 45.70 -7.36 -13.91
N GLY A 82 46.55 -7.16 -12.89
CA GLY A 82 46.28 -6.31 -11.73
C GLY A 82 46.17 -4.82 -11.99
N LYS A 83 46.55 -4.35 -13.19
CA LYS A 83 46.31 -2.96 -13.60
C LYS A 83 44.82 -2.68 -13.88
N CYS A 84 44.06 -3.73 -14.20
CA CYS A 84 42.65 -3.62 -14.58
C CYS A 84 41.72 -4.48 -13.73
N HIS A 85 42.20 -5.56 -13.12
CA HIS A 85 41.38 -6.51 -12.36
C HIS A 85 41.70 -6.42 -10.87
N THR A 86 40.67 -6.32 -10.02
CA THR A 86 40.84 -6.36 -8.56
C THR A 86 41.27 -7.75 -8.06
N ASN A 87 40.94 -8.81 -8.80
CA ASN A 87 41.40 -10.17 -8.56
C ASN A 87 42.05 -10.77 -9.82
N PRO A 88 43.37 -10.52 -10.03
CA PRO A 88 44.10 -10.95 -11.22
C PRO A 88 44.22 -12.47 -11.39
N ARG A 89 44.00 -13.25 -10.32
CA ARG A 89 44.10 -14.70 -10.33
C ARG A 89 42.86 -15.36 -10.93
N SER A 90 41.72 -14.67 -10.91
CA SER A 90 40.46 -15.13 -11.48
C SER A 90 39.70 -13.96 -12.14
N PRO A 91 40.23 -13.38 -13.23
CA PRO A 91 39.62 -12.23 -13.89
C PRO A 91 38.24 -12.58 -14.46
N ARG A 92 37.25 -11.74 -14.19
CA ARG A 92 35.86 -11.87 -14.66
C ARG A 92 35.52 -10.73 -15.62
N THR A 93 34.51 -10.97 -16.45
CA THR A 93 33.91 -9.90 -17.26
C THR A 93 32.85 -9.16 -16.45
N TYR A 94 32.40 -8.01 -16.96
CA TYR A 94 31.25 -7.31 -16.41
C TYR A 94 30.05 -8.27 -16.19
N PRO A 95 29.35 -8.17 -15.06
CA PRO A 95 28.16 -8.97 -14.80
C PRO A 95 27.06 -8.59 -15.80
N THR A 96 26.43 -9.60 -16.39
CA THR A 96 25.21 -9.40 -17.18
C THR A 96 24.08 -9.04 -16.23
N GLN A 97 23.52 -7.83 -16.35
CA GLN A 97 22.34 -7.46 -15.60
C GLN A 97 21.07 -7.69 -16.43
N ALA A 98 20.08 -8.35 -15.83
CA ALA A 98 18.77 -8.51 -16.45
C ALA A 98 18.10 -7.13 -16.57
N ARG A 99 17.74 -6.72 -17.78
CA ARG A 99 17.09 -5.42 -18.01
C ARG A 99 15.64 -5.48 -17.55
N ALA A 100 15.31 -4.66 -16.54
CA ALA A 100 13.94 -4.45 -16.09
C ALA A 100 13.09 -3.63 -17.09
N THR A 101 13.73 -2.91 -18.02
CA THR A 101 13.07 -1.98 -18.94
C THR A 101 13.20 -2.35 -20.43
N ASN A 102 12.23 -1.90 -21.23
CA ASN A 102 12.19 -1.90 -22.70
C ASN A 102 12.99 -0.77 -23.35
N TYR A 103 13.59 0.13 -22.57
CA TYR A 103 14.38 1.26 -23.08
C TYR A 103 15.38 0.83 -24.17
N MET A 104 15.69 1.64 -25.17
CA MET A 104 16.72 1.35 -26.17
C MET A 104 17.45 2.64 -26.55
N HIS A 105 18.77 2.69 -26.36
CA HIS A 105 19.59 3.87 -26.72
C HIS A 105 19.48 4.19 -28.22
N SER A 106 19.44 3.17 -29.09
CA SER A 106 19.33 3.39 -30.54
C SER A 106 18.03 4.09 -30.96
N GLN A 107 16.94 3.92 -30.20
CA GLN A 107 15.68 4.61 -30.42
C GLN A 107 15.68 6.06 -29.90
N HIS A 108 16.62 6.41 -29.01
CA HIS A 108 16.68 7.73 -28.37
C HIS A 108 17.84 8.60 -28.87
N LYS A 109 18.82 8.01 -29.57
CA LYS A 109 20.05 8.70 -30.01
C LYS A 109 19.74 9.93 -30.88
N ASP A 110 18.83 9.80 -31.84
CA ASP A 110 18.54 10.85 -32.83
C ASP A 110 17.65 11.96 -32.26
N ALA A 111 16.84 11.61 -31.25
CA ALA A 111 15.95 12.57 -30.58
C ALA A 111 16.69 13.43 -29.53
N LEU A 112 17.75 12.89 -28.91
CA LEU A 112 18.45 13.56 -27.82
C LEU A 112 19.81 14.13 -28.21
N ASN A 113 20.47 13.60 -29.25
CA ASN A 113 21.79 14.00 -29.79
C ASN A 113 22.94 14.19 -28.78
N ASN A 114 22.72 13.92 -27.49
CA ASN A 114 23.68 14.09 -26.42
C ASN A 114 23.41 13.11 -25.28
N CYS A 115 24.44 12.35 -24.89
CA CYS A 115 24.39 11.39 -23.79
C CYS A 115 24.18 12.06 -22.43
N ALA A 116 24.69 13.29 -22.27
CA ALA A 116 24.64 14.03 -21.00
C ALA A 116 23.20 14.39 -20.58
N THR A 117 22.26 14.41 -21.53
CA THR A 117 20.84 14.65 -21.25
C THR A 117 20.26 13.63 -20.26
N CYS A 118 20.74 12.37 -20.29
CA CYS A 118 20.28 11.32 -19.38
C CYS A 118 21.33 10.95 -18.33
N HIS A 119 22.61 10.95 -18.69
CA HIS A 119 23.70 10.56 -17.79
C HIS A 119 24.24 11.71 -16.92
N GLY A 120 23.76 12.94 -17.16
CA GLY A 120 24.32 14.14 -16.55
C GLY A 120 25.65 14.54 -17.19
N THR A 121 26.26 15.60 -16.66
CA THR A 121 27.60 16.06 -17.07
C THR A 121 28.71 15.37 -16.30
N ASP A 122 28.38 14.51 -15.35
CA ASP A 122 29.35 13.75 -14.58
C ASP A 122 29.97 12.67 -15.46
N ILE A 123 31.31 12.68 -15.53
CA ILE A 123 32.09 11.73 -16.33
C ILE A 123 32.00 10.29 -15.78
N ASP A 124 31.57 10.12 -14.52
CA ASP A 124 31.35 8.81 -13.90
C ASP A 124 29.87 8.63 -13.52
N PRO A 125 28.96 8.53 -14.52
CA PRO A 125 27.56 8.33 -14.24
C PRO A 125 27.39 6.98 -13.55
N LYS A 126 26.55 6.92 -12.50
CA LYS A 126 26.25 5.65 -11.84
C LYS A 126 25.90 4.59 -12.90
N PRO A 127 26.48 3.38 -12.83
CA PRO A 127 26.46 2.39 -13.92
C PRO A 127 25.06 1.91 -14.29
N HIS A 128 24.08 2.23 -13.44
CA HIS A 128 22.66 2.11 -13.70
C HIS A 128 22.03 3.45 -13.33
N ILE A 129 21.14 3.93 -14.19
CA ILE A 129 20.14 4.91 -13.77
C ILE A 129 19.19 4.16 -12.82
N SER A 130 19.67 3.92 -11.59
CA SER A 130 18.96 3.20 -10.55
C SER A 130 17.85 4.09 -10.04
N GLY A 131 16.64 3.86 -10.56
CA GLY A 131 15.40 4.27 -9.90
C GLY A 131 15.02 5.74 -10.01
N SER A 132 14.85 6.30 -11.21
CA SER A 132 13.93 7.43 -11.25
C SER A 132 13.08 7.49 -12.51
N HIS A 133 11.78 7.30 -12.31
CA HIS A 133 10.76 7.94 -13.13
C HIS A 133 11.03 9.45 -13.32
N ALA A 134 11.93 10.09 -12.56
CA ALA A 134 12.33 11.47 -12.77
C ALA A 134 13.10 11.69 -14.09
N ILE A 135 14.12 10.88 -14.41
CA ILE A 135 14.89 11.07 -15.66
C ILE A 135 14.03 10.75 -16.88
N CYS A 136 13.35 9.60 -16.88
CA CYS A 136 12.46 9.26 -17.99
C CYS A 136 11.24 10.18 -18.03
N GLY A 137 10.68 10.54 -16.88
CA GLY A 137 9.48 11.36 -16.76
C GLY A 137 9.67 12.84 -17.01
N ALA A 138 10.91 13.33 -17.03
CA ALA A 138 11.21 14.67 -17.56
C ALA A 138 10.70 14.84 -19.00
N CYS A 139 10.70 13.76 -19.79
CA CYS A 139 10.14 13.73 -21.14
C CYS A 139 8.85 12.89 -21.23
N HIS A 140 8.82 11.70 -20.63
CA HIS A 140 7.73 10.73 -20.67
C HIS A 140 6.76 10.82 -19.48
N GLY A 141 6.64 12.00 -18.87
CA GLY A 141 5.79 12.21 -17.70
C GLY A 141 4.31 11.98 -17.99
N LYS A 142 3.85 12.17 -19.23
CA LYS A 142 2.46 11.92 -19.64
C LYS A 142 2.14 10.42 -19.64
N GLU A 143 3.05 9.60 -20.14
CA GLU A 143 2.93 8.14 -20.21
C GLU A 143 2.93 7.54 -18.80
N ILE A 144 3.80 8.05 -17.93
CA ILE A 144 3.85 7.69 -16.51
C ILE A 144 2.53 8.05 -15.81
N LYS A 145 2.02 9.28 -16.01
CA LYS A 145 0.72 9.71 -15.46
C LYS A 145 -0.47 8.89 -15.98
N ARG A 146 -0.37 8.39 -17.22
CA ARG A 146 -1.38 7.52 -17.85
C ARG A 146 -1.18 6.03 -17.56
N MET A 147 -0.22 5.67 -16.71
CA MET A 147 0.05 4.30 -16.29
C MET A 147 0.36 3.35 -17.45
N LEU A 148 1.09 3.85 -18.45
CA LEU A 148 1.55 3.04 -19.59
C LEU A 148 2.85 2.28 -19.27
N CYS A 149 2.89 1.62 -18.10
CA CYS A 149 4.09 1.02 -17.51
C CYS A 149 4.74 -0.03 -18.43
N ALA A 150 3.94 -0.85 -19.11
CA ALA A 150 4.41 -1.89 -20.02
C ALA A 150 5.14 -1.35 -21.26
N MET A 151 4.98 -0.07 -21.60
CA MET A 151 5.79 0.54 -22.66
C MET A 151 7.26 0.62 -22.25
N CYS A 152 7.52 0.82 -20.96
CA CYS A 152 8.86 1.03 -20.44
C CYS A 152 9.40 -0.18 -19.67
N HIS A 153 8.57 -1.00 -19.04
CA HIS A 153 8.98 -2.15 -18.23
C HIS A 153 8.74 -3.47 -18.94
N ARG A 154 9.74 -4.36 -18.93
CA ARG A 154 9.64 -5.75 -19.43
C ARG A 154 9.02 -6.68 -18.42
N ASP A 155 9.43 -6.51 -17.17
CA ASP A 155 8.93 -7.26 -16.05
C ASP A 155 8.71 -6.30 -14.89
N LEU A 156 7.45 -6.20 -14.47
CA LEU A 156 7.03 -5.36 -13.36
C LEU A 156 7.13 -6.13 -12.04
N ALA A 157 7.19 -7.47 -12.05
CA ALA A 157 7.32 -8.28 -10.84
C ALA A 157 8.72 -8.14 -10.22
N SER A 158 9.78 -8.08 -11.03
CA SER A 158 11.15 -7.84 -10.56
C SER A 158 11.46 -6.38 -10.23
N ALA A 159 10.60 -5.43 -10.63
CA ALA A 159 10.82 -4.00 -10.44
C ALA A 159 10.59 -3.52 -8.98
N GLY A 160 10.14 -4.39 -8.07
CA GLY A 160 9.95 -4.04 -6.66
C GLY A 160 8.94 -2.89 -6.49
N LEU A 161 7.75 -3.04 -7.07
CA LEU A 161 6.66 -2.04 -7.15
C LEU A 161 6.23 -1.49 -5.79
N ASN A 162 6.59 -2.17 -4.72
CA ASN A 162 6.38 -1.83 -3.32
C ASN A 162 7.02 -0.48 -2.92
N LYS A 163 7.78 0.15 -3.81
CA LYS A 163 8.44 1.47 -3.62
C LYS A 163 7.92 2.56 -4.56
N LEU A 164 6.83 2.33 -5.28
CA LEU A 164 6.20 3.39 -6.07
C LEU A 164 5.23 4.16 -5.17
N ASP A 165 5.64 5.35 -4.74
CA ASP A 165 4.78 6.30 -3.99
C ASP A 165 3.45 6.61 -4.71
N HIS A 166 3.39 6.38 -6.03
CA HIS A 166 2.21 6.57 -6.86
C HIS A 166 1.20 5.42 -6.83
N TYR A 167 1.57 4.25 -6.27
CA TYR A 167 0.69 3.10 -6.19
C TYR A 167 0.48 2.70 -4.73
N ARG A 168 -0.37 3.48 -4.05
CA ARG A 168 -1.08 3.00 -2.87
C ARG A 168 -2.38 2.40 -3.40
N HIS A 169 -2.69 1.15 -3.03
CA HIS A 169 -4.08 0.72 -2.91
C HIS A 169 -4.68 1.55 -1.78
N ASP A 170 -5.03 2.80 -2.09
CA ASP A 170 -5.62 3.70 -1.13
C ASP A 170 -7.07 3.32 -0.86
N ASP A 171 -7.62 3.98 0.15
CA ASP A 171 -8.93 3.68 0.73
C ASP A 171 -10.08 3.79 -0.30
N ASN A 172 -9.86 4.45 -1.43
CA ASN A 172 -10.86 4.72 -2.45
C ASN A 172 -10.85 3.72 -3.62
N PHE A 173 -10.02 2.67 -3.58
CA PHE A 173 -10.02 1.69 -4.67
C PHE A 173 -11.43 1.16 -4.97
N ILE A 174 -12.23 0.81 -3.95
CA ILE A 174 -13.60 0.30 -4.17
C ILE A 174 -14.52 1.33 -4.85
N THR A 175 -14.29 2.63 -4.66
CA THR A 175 -15.10 3.68 -5.29
C THR A 175 -14.61 4.08 -6.68
N GLU A 176 -13.30 3.99 -6.94
CA GLU A 176 -12.66 4.56 -8.14
C GLU A 176 -12.15 3.49 -9.12
N HIS A 177 -12.01 2.22 -8.69
CA HIS A 177 -11.50 1.14 -9.54
C HIS A 177 -12.32 0.91 -10.79
N ARG A 178 -13.62 1.27 -10.81
CA ARG A 178 -14.45 1.20 -12.02
C ARG A 178 -13.90 2.11 -13.13
N GLU A 179 -13.46 3.32 -12.81
CA GLU A 179 -12.94 4.27 -13.79
C GLU A 179 -11.61 3.75 -14.38
N PHE A 180 -10.77 3.19 -13.52
CA PHE A 180 -9.51 2.57 -13.92
C PHE A 180 -9.72 1.26 -14.71
N ALA A 181 -10.69 0.44 -14.32
CA ALA A 181 -11.05 -0.78 -15.03
C ALA A 181 -11.66 -0.48 -16.41
N ASN A 182 -12.54 0.53 -16.51
CA ASN A 182 -13.13 0.95 -17.78
C ASN A 182 -12.08 1.52 -18.74
N SER A 183 -11.08 2.23 -18.23
CA SER A 183 -10.03 2.82 -19.06
C SER A 183 -9.00 1.79 -19.53
N SER A 184 -8.51 0.90 -18.66
CA SER A 184 -7.61 -0.19 -19.07
C SER A 184 -7.44 -1.26 -17.97
N VAL A 185 -8.24 -2.33 -18.05
CA VAL A 185 -8.08 -3.55 -17.23
C VAL A 185 -6.67 -4.13 -17.30
N ARG A 186 -5.98 -3.93 -18.43
CA ARG A 186 -4.62 -4.42 -18.67
C ARG A 186 -3.59 -3.85 -17.67
N ILE A 187 -3.83 -2.68 -17.07
CA ILE A 187 -2.96 -2.10 -16.04
C ILE A 187 -3.00 -2.97 -14.78
N CYS A 188 -4.20 -3.40 -14.35
CA CYS A 188 -4.35 -4.28 -13.19
C CYS A 188 -3.75 -5.66 -13.48
N ALA A 189 -3.94 -6.18 -14.70
CA ALA A 189 -3.42 -7.48 -15.13
C ALA A 189 -1.88 -7.57 -15.15
N GLN A 190 -1.18 -6.43 -15.08
CA GLN A 190 0.29 -6.40 -14.97
C GLN A 190 0.78 -6.90 -13.61
N CYS A 191 -0.05 -6.81 -12.56
CA CYS A 191 0.30 -7.21 -11.20
C CYS A 191 -0.66 -8.25 -10.61
N HIS A 192 -1.93 -8.22 -11.02
CA HIS A 192 -3.00 -9.10 -10.52
C HIS A 192 -3.42 -10.09 -11.60
N ARG A 193 -3.76 -11.32 -11.20
CA ARG A 193 -4.43 -12.28 -12.11
C ARG A 193 -5.90 -11.90 -12.26
N GLU A 194 -6.50 -12.14 -13.43
CA GLU A 194 -7.94 -11.84 -13.66
C GLU A 194 -8.87 -12.50 -12.65
N ALA A 195 -8.46 -13.65 -12.09
CA ALA A 195 -9.16 -14.33 -11.01
C ALA A 195 -9.36 -13.44 -9.76
N TYR A 196 -8.50 -12.46 -9.52
CA TYR A 196 -8.64 -11.49 -8.42
C TYR A 196 -9.93 -10.65 -8.57
N CYS A 197 -10.29 -10.26 -9.80
CA CYS A 197 -11.53 -9.52 -10.06
C CYS A 197 -12.75 -10.33 -9.64
N LEU A 198 -12.68 -11.65 -9.82
CA LEU A 198 -13.77 -12.58 -9.47
C LEU A 198 -13.96 -12.69 -7.96
N GLU A 199 -13.00 -12.34 -7.12
CA GLU A 199 -13.17 -12.40 -5.67
C GLU A 199 -14.21 -11.40 -5.15
N CYS A 200 -14.40 -10.27 -5.84
CA CYS A 200 -15.45 -9.30 -5.54
C CYS A 200 -16.62 -9.36 -6.53
N HIS A 201 -16.35 -9.60 -7.82
CA HIS A 201 -17.38 -9.61 -8.86
C HIS A 201 -18.10 -10.96 -9.02
N SER A 202 -17.53 -12.06 -8.54
CA SER A 202 -18.32 -13.28 -8.36
C SER A 202 -19.10 -13.10 -7.06
N LYS A 203 -20.43 -13.18 -7.12
CA LYS A 203 -21.33 -13.16 -5.95
C LYS A 203 -21.09 -14.31 -4.95
N LYS A 204 -19.98 -15.05 -5.08
CA LYS A 204 -19.58 -16.21 -4.30
C LYS A 204 -18.07 -16.20 -4.03
N ALA A 205 -17.59 -15.23 -3.25
CA ALA A 205 -16.36 -15.42 -2.50
C ALA A 205 -16.73 -15.69 -1.04
N GLY A 206 -16.56 -16.94 -0.60
CA GLY A 206 -16.94 -17.43 0.72
C GLY A 206 -16.10 -16.91 1.89
N ILE A 207 -15.29 -15.87 1.69
CA ILE A 207 -14.48 -15.25 2.74
C ILE A 207 -14.92 -13.79 2.85
N LYS A 208 -15.43 -13.40 4.02
CA LYS A 208 -15.80 -12.02 4.29
C LYS A 208 -14.59 -11.11 4.03
N PRO A 209 -14.74 -9.96 3.34
CA PRO A 209 -13.60 -9.05 3.12
C PRO A 209 -12.94 -8.60 4.43
N SER A 210 -13.68 -8.53 5.55
CA SER A 210 -13.13 -8.28 6.89
C SER A 210 -12.19 -9.37 7.40
N VAL A 211 -12.38 -10.61 6.96
CA VAL A 211 -11.53 -11.76 7.30
C VAL A 211 -10.33 -11.84 6.37
N LYS A 212 -10.50 -11.43 5.12
CA LYS A 212 -9.43 -11.41 4.13
C LYS A 212 -8.47 -10.22 4.29
N TYR A 213 -9.01 -9.06 4.67
CA TYR A 213 -8.27 -7.81 4.86
C TYR A 213 -8.50 -7.26 6.28
N PRO A 214 -8.12 -8.03 7.34
CA PRO A 214 -8.37 -7.64 8.73
C PRO A 214 -7.64 -6.36 9.16
N GLU A 215 -6.53 -6.02 8.49
CA GLU A 215 -5.75 -4.80 8.70
C GLU A 215 -6.40 -3.54 8.13
N ASN A 216 -7.38 -3.70 7.23
CA ASN A 216 -8.04 -2.57 6.59
C ASN A 216 -9.15 -2.03 7.50
N VAL A 217 -8.83 -0.97 8.24
CA VAL A 217 -9.72 -0.32 9.22
C VAL A 217 -10.17 1.07 8.76
N THR A 218 -9.97 1.41 7.48
CA THR A 218 -10.16 2.77 7.00
C THR A 218 -11.63 3.09 6.73
N LYS A 219 -11.99 4.38 6.80
CA LYS A 219 -13.38 4.85 6.69
C LYS A 219 -14.08 4.39 5.40
N HIS A 220 -13.34 4.24 4.30
CA HIS A 220 -13.89 3.89 2.99
C HIS A 220 -13.99 2.39 2.76
N PHE A 221 -13.34 1.57 3.61
CA PHE A 221 -13.57 0.14 3.60
C PHE A 221 -14.93 -0.14 4.26
N ILE A 222 -15.90 -0.60 3.47
CA ILE A 222 -17.30 -0.83 3.91
C ILE A 222 -17.53 -2.22 4.52
N HIS A 223 -16.57 -3.12 4.39
CA HIS A 223 -16.63 -4.50 4.91
C HIS A 223 -15.59 -4.72 6.01
N ARG A 224 -15.43 -3.74 6.91
CA ARG A 224 -14.56 -3.86 8.08
C ARG A 224 -15.13 -4.89 9.07
N GLY A 225 -14.31 -5.32 10.02
CA GLY A 225 -14.73 -6.21 11.11
C GLY A 225 -15.85 -5.64 12.00
N ASP A 226 -16.12 -4.33 11.93
CA ASP A 226 -17.07 -3.60 12.79
C ASP A 226 -18.35 -3.14 12.08
N TYR A 227 -18.66 -3.69 10.90
CA TYR A 227 -19.85 -3.33 10.10
C TYR A 227 -21.15 -3.28 10.93
N LEU A 228 -21.40 -4.26 11.81
CA LEU A 228 -22.61 -4.29 12.64
C LEU A 228 -22.77 -3.04 13.52
N THR A 229 -21.67 -2.44 13.98
CA THR A 229 -21.67 -1.26 14.85
C THR A 229 -21.93 0.03 14.07
N LEU A 230 -21.45 0.12 12.83
CA LEU A 230 -21.38 1.40 12.10
C LEU A 230 -22.34 1.49 10.91
N HIS A 231 -22.82 0.37 10.39
CA HIS A 231 -23.66 0.35 9.17
C HIS A 231 -24.95 1.14 9.33
N ARG A 232 -25.48 1.36 10.55
CA ARG A 232 -26.63 2.24 10.78
C ARG A 232 -26.35 3.68 10.36
N ILE A 233 -25.17 4.20 10.74
CA ILE A 233 -24.77 5.57 10.45
C ILE A 233 -24.48 5.69 8.96
N GLU A 234 -23.75 4.71 8.43
CA GLU A 234 -23.37 4.66 7.01
C GLU A 234 -24.59 4.50 6.10
N ALA A 235 -25.50 3.57 6.39
CA ALA A 235 -26.74 3.37 5.63
C ALA A 235 -27.72 4.55 5.75
N LYS A 236 -27.65 5.34 6.82
CA LYS A 236 -28.43 6.57 6.95
C LYS A 236 -27.81 7.72 6.16
N THR A 237 -26.49 7.79 6.11
CA THR A 237 -25.75 8.88 5.47
C THR A 237 -25.67 8.68 3.95
N ASP A 238 -25.33 7.47 3.52
CA ASP A 238 -25.25 7.08 2.11
C ASP A 238 -25.61 5.59 1.94
N PRO A 239 -26.91 5.25 1.87
CA PRO A 239 -27.34 3.88 1.58
C PRO A 239 -26.97 3.44 0.15
N SER A 240 -26.69 4.39 -0.76
CA SER A 240 -26.36 4.07 -2.14
C SER A 240 -24.99 3.40 -2.26
N SER A 241 -24.06 3.68 -1.34
CA SER A 241 -22.74 3.05 -1.27
C SER A 241 -22.83 1.51 -1.27
N CYS A 242 -23.72 0.95 -0.45
CA CYS A 242 -23.94 -0.49 -0.34
C CYS A 242 -24.76 -1.03 -1.52
N LEU A 243 -25.77 -0.27 -1.97
CA LEU A 243 -26.69 -0.69 -3.03
C LEU A 243 -26.07 -0.78 -4.43
N LYS A 244 -24.83 -0.29 -4.59
CA LYS A 244 -24.01 -0.50 -5.79
C LYS A 244 -23.68 -1.97 -6.02
N CYS A 245 -23.59 -2.76 -4.95
CA CYS A 245 -23.20 -4.17 -4.99
C CYS A 245 -24.28 -5.08 -4.40
N HIS A 246 -25.00 -4.63 -3.36
CA HIS A 246 -26.07 -5.37 -2.69
C HIS A 246 -27.46 -4.91 -3.12
N SER A 247 -28.41 -5.83 -3.08
CA SER A 247 -29.82 -5.60 -3.26
C SER A 247 -30.51 -5.29 -1.93
N ARG A 248 -31.67 -4.61 -2.00
CA ARG A 248 -32.52 -4.36 -0.82
C ARG A 248 -32.99 -5.64 -0.13
N ALA A 249 -33.07 -6.75 -0.88
CA ALA A 249 -33.46 -8.05 -0.34
C ALA A 249 -32.45 -8.58 0.68
N GLU A 250 -31.16 -8.27 0.51
CA GLU A 250 -30.11 -8.69 1.45
C GLU A 250 -30.20 -7.91 2.77
N CYS A 251 -30.52 -6.62 2.72
CA CYS A 251 -30.81 -5.83 3.92
C CYS A 251 -32.01 -6.43 4.68
N ALA A 252 -33.11 -6.70 3.97
CA ALA A 252 -34.32 -7.26 4.56
C ALA A 252 -34.09 -8.67 5.14
N ALA A 253 -33.33 -9.52 4.45
CA ALA A 253 -33.04 -10.87 4.92
C ALA A 253 -32.21 -10.86 6.22
N CYS A 254 -31.19 -10.00 6.28
CA CYS A 254 -30.38 -9.83 7.49
C CYS A 254 -31.22 -9.25 8.63
N HIS A 255 -31.97 -8.18 8.38
CA HIS A 255 -32.80 -7.55 9.42
C HIS A 255 -33.93 -8.46 9.92
N LYS A 256 -34.51 -9.29 9.05
CA LYS A 256 -35.48 -10.32 9.44
C LYS A 256 -34.82 -11.39 10.32
N LYS A 257 -33.63 -11.85 9.93
CA LYS A 257 -32.85 -12.85 10.69
C LYS A 257 -32.44 -12.34 12.07
N ASP A 258 -31.96 -11.12 12.14
CA ASP A 258 -31.52 -10.46 13.38
C ASP A 258 -32.68 -9.80 14.14
N ARG A 259 -33.90 -9.97 13.64
CA ARG A 259 -35.15 -9.52 14.24
C ARG A 259 -35.29 -8.01 14.38
N VAL A 260 -34.48 -7.22 13.70
CA VAL A 260 -34.55 -5.74 13.74
C VAL A 260 -35.51 -5.15 12.71
N SER A 261 -36.26 -6.00 11.97
CA SER A 261 -37.30 -5.58 11.03
C SER A 261 -38.71 -5.90 11.56
N ALA A 262 -39.70 -5.13 11.10
CA ALA A 262 -41.10 -5.31 11.48
C ALA A 262 -41.70 -6.63 10.97
N GLU A 263 -41.07 -7.20 9.95
CA GLU A 263 -41.42 -8.44 9.27
C GLU A 263 -40.77 -9.69 9.90
N ALA A 264 -40.04 -9.54 11.01
CA ALA A 264 -39.55 -10.66 11.80
C ALA A 264 -40.70 -11.31 12.58
N GLU A 265 -40.64 -12.63 12.82
CA GLU A 265 -41.65 -13.35 13.61
C GLU A 265 -41.72 -12.86 15.07
N THR A 266 -40.58 -12.40 15.61
CA THR A 266 -40.46 -11.78 16.93
C THR A 266 -39.61 -10.51 16.83
N PRO A 267 -40.16 -9.39 16.35
CA PRO A 267 -39.37 -8.19 16.13
C PRO A 267 -38.76 -7.66 17.44
N PHE A 268 -37.44 -7.53 17.46
CA PHE A 268 -36.69 -6.71 18.40
C PHE A 268 -36.91 -5.23 18.02
N TYR A 269 -38.09 -4.70 18.36
CA TYR A 269 -38.23 -3.27 18.55
C TYR A 269 -37.48 -2.97 19.83
N GLY A 270 -36.37 -2.24 19.75
CA GLY A 270 -35.34 -2.15 20.79
C GLY A 270 -35.74 -1.63 22.17
N HIS A 271 -37.01 -1.67 22.57
CA HIS A 271 -37.49 -1.34 23.90
C HIS A 271 -38.65 -2.26 24.36
N PRO A 272 -38.69 -2.65 25.64
CA PRO A 272 -39.71 -3.53 26.21
C PRO A 272 -41.11 -2.90 26.28
N ALA A 273 -42.13 -3.72 26.52
CA ALA A 273 -43.50 -3.24 26.75
C ALA A 273 -43.56 -2.25 27.94
N GLY A 274 -44.34 -1.18 27.76
CA GLY A 274 -44.46 -0.09 28.73
C GLY A 274 -43.39 1.01 28.60
N TRP A 275 -42.47 0.92 27.64
CA TRP A 275 -41.37 1.89 27.47
C TRP A 275 -41.81 3.36 27.39
N MET A 276 -42.91 3.66 26.70
CA MET A 276 -43.44 5.02 26.56
C MET A 276 -44.46 5.40 27.64
N THR A 277 -44.83 4.48 28.53
CA THR A 277 -45.90 4.66 29.50
C THR A 277 -45.33 5.10 30.85
N LYS A 278 -45.59 6.35 31.24
CA LYS A 278 -45.14 6.91 32.52
C LYS A 278 -45.64 6.04 33.69
N GLY A 279 -44.72 5.58 34.53
CA GLY A 279 -45.01 4.74 35.70
C GLY A 279 -45.03 3.23 35.44
N ALA A 280 -44.81 2.79 34.19
CA ALA A 280 -44.56 1.38 33.91
C ALA A 280 -43.16 0.97 34.41
N ALA A 281 -42.99 -0.32 34.72
CA ALA A 281 -41.72 -0.86 35.22
C ALA A 281 -40.52 -0.61 34.28
N ASN A 282 -40.77 -0.53 32.97
CA ASN A 282 -39.74 -0.29 31.97
C ASN A 282 -39.82 1.12 31.35
N PHE A 283 -40.33 2.12 32.07
CA PHE A 283 -40.49 3.47 31.52
C PHE A 283 -39.14 4.11 31.16
N HIS A 284 -39.01 4.57 29.90
CA HIS A 284 -37.76 5.14 29.38
C HIS A 284 -37.29 6.37 30.14
N GLY A 285 -38.20 7.13 30.76
CA GLY A 285 -37.83 8.30 31.55
C GLY A 285 -37.05 7.94 32.83
N ASP A 286 -37.22 6.74 33.37
CA ASP A 286 -36.47 6.30 34.55
C ASP A 286 -35.10 5.74 34.14
N GLU A 287 -35.02 5.05 33.00
CA GLU A 287 -33.75 4.58 32.43
C GLU A 287 -32.89 5.74 31.90
N ALA A 288 -33.50 6.71 31.21
CA ALA A 288 -32.83 7.89 30.68
C ALA A 288 -32.21 8.78 31.78
N ARG A 289 -32.81 8.80 32.98
CA ARG A 289 -32.23 9.50 34.14
C ARG A 289 -31.00 8.80 34.71
N ARG A 290 -30.87 7.48 34.52
CA ARG A 290 -29.70 6.71 34.96
C ARG A 290 -28.54 6.89 34.00
N ASN A 291 -28.79 6.81 32.69
CA ASN A 291 -27.74 6.95 31.68
C ASN A 291 -28.31 7.41 30.32
N ILE A 292 -28.35 8.71 30.08
CA ILE A 292 -28.85 9.28 28.82
C ILE A 292 -27.94 8.99 27.60
N LEU A 293 -26.64 8.74 27.82
CA LEU A 293 -25.65 8.50 26.76
C LEU A 293 -25.79 7.11 26.12
N SER A 294 -26.34 6.13 26.85
CA SER A 294 -26.61 4.80 26.29
C SER A 294 -27.62 4.87 25.15
N CYS A 295 -28.61 5.77 25.26
CA CYS A 295 -29.67 5.96 24.28
C CYS A 295 -29.18 6.76 23.06
N SER A 296 -28.35 7.78 23.29
CA SER A 296 -27.85 8.62 22.21
C SER A 296 -27.06 7.78 21.21
N THR A 297 -26.21 6.85 21.68
CA THR A 297 -25.42 5.89 20.88
C THR A 297 -26.16 5.33 19.67
N CYS A 298 -27.39 4.89 19.90
CA CYS A 298 -28.29 4.47 18.85
C CYS A 298 -29.06 5.66 18.25
N HIS A 299 -29.78 6.45 19.04
CA HIS A 299 -30.70 7.49 18.53
C HIS A 299 -30.05 8.75 17.91
N HIS A 300 -28.72 8.78 17.74
CA HIS A 300 -27.92 9.87 17.19
C HIS A 300 -28.37 10.44 15.83
N GLY A 301 -29.06 9.67 14.99
CA GLY A 301 -29.40 10.09 13.63
C GLY A 301 -30.38 11.29 13.52
N LYS A 302 -31.05 11.69 14.61
CA LYS A 302 -31.83 12.94 14.66
C LYS A 302 -31.16 14.02 15.53
N GLY A 303 -29.89 13.83 15.89
CA GLY A 303 -29.16 14.65 16.84
C GLY A 303 -29.74 14.57 18.27
N PRO A 304 -29.24 15.40 19.21
CA PRO A 304 -29.89 15.61 20.52
C PRO A 304 -31.33 16.17 20.41
N GLY A 305 -31.81 16.50 19.20
CA GLY A 305 -33.14 17.00 18.92
C GLY A 305 -34.26 15.97 19.08
N TYR A 306 -34.00 14.66 18.89
CA TYR A 306 -35.05 13.63 19.06
C TYR A 306 -35.66 13.66 20.47
N CYS A 307 -34.82 13.89 21.49
CA CYS A 307 -35.31 14.03 22.86
C CYS A 307 -36.18 15.27 22.98
N LEU A 308 -35.82 16.36 22.32
CA LEU A 308 -36.51 17.67 22.36
C LEU A 308 -37.82 17.69 21.57
N ASP A 309 -38.00 16.78 20.61
CA ASP A 309 -39.27 16.58 19.89
C ASP A 309 -40.42 16.25 20.86
N CYS A 310 -40.09 15.64 22.02
CA CYS A 310 -41.05 15.36 23.08
C CYS A 310 -40.72 16.10 24.39
N HIS A 311 -39.45 16.24 24.76
CA HIS A 311 -38.94 16.84 26.00
C HIS A 311 -38.46 18.29 25.80
N SER A 312 -39.35 19.13 25.31
CA SER A 312 -39.17 20.58 25.24
C SER A 312 -40.38 21.29 25.82
N VAL A 313 -40.24 22.59 26.07
CA VAL A 313 -41.38 23.43 26.48
C VAL A 313 -42.46 23.43 25.40
N SER A 314 -42.08 23.47 24.13
CA SER A 314 -43.01 23.46 22.99
C SER A 314 -43.78 22.14 22.86
N ALA A 315 -43.19 21.02 23.30
CA ALA A 315 -43.85 19.71 23.36
C ALA A 315 -44.57 19.43 24.69
N GLY A 316 -44.54 20.38 25.64
CA GLY A 316 -45.28 20.30 26.90
C GLY A 316 -44.73 19.32 27.94
N ILE A 317 -43.57 18.70 27.71
CA ILE A 317 -42.95 17.76 28.67
C ILE A 317 -41.70 18.41 29.28
N ASN A 318 -41.75 18.58 30.60
CA ASN A 318 -40.63 19.13 31.38
C ASN A 318 -39.60 18.02 31.70
N PRO A 319 -38.36 18.10 31.21
CA PRO A 319 -37.31 17.12 31.51
C PRO A 319 -36.66 17.33 32.89
N HIS A 320 -36.92 18.44 33.56
CA HIS A 320 -36.31 18.72 34.85
C HIS A 320 -36.79 17.77 35.96
N PRO A 321 -35.91 17.32 36.88
CA PRO A 321 -36.30 16.56 38.05
C PRO A 321 -37.33 17.28 38.95
N LYS A 322 -38.03 16.47 39.75
CA LYS A 322 -38.99 16.94 40.75
C LYS A 322 -38.29 17.86 41.75
N GLY A 323 -38.83 19.06 41.96
CA GLY A 323 -38.24 20.08 42.85
C GLY A 323 -37.34 21.10 42.15
N TRP A 324 -37.14 21.00 40.83
CA TRP A 324 -36.46 22.05 40.06
C TRP A 324 -37.33 23.31 40.02
N GLU A 325 -36.92 24.35 40.74
CA GLU A 325 -37.68 25.60 40.85
C GLU A 325 -37.66 26.41 39.54
N ARG A 326 -38.80 27.04 39.21
CA ARG A 326 -39.01 27.85 37.98
C ARG A 326 -38.03 29.03 37.83
N LYS A 327 -37.26 29.37 38.85
CA LYS A 327 -36.27 30.46 38.85
C LYS A 327 -35.06 30.10 39.72
N VAL A 328 -34.19 29.24 39.21
CA VAL A 328 -32.82 29.15 39.76
C VAL A 328 -32.18 30.52 39.60
N LYS A 329 -31.84 31.18 40.70
CA LYS A 329 -31.33 32.55 40.74
C LYS A 329 -30.04 32.63 39.89
N GLY A 330 -30.08 33.36 38.77
CA GLY A 330 -28.94 33.53 37.86
C GLY A 330 -28.95 32.69 36.58
N MET A 331 -29.97 31.85 36.34
CA MET A 331 -30.11 31.12 35.06
C MET A 331 -31.13 31.80 34.14
N ASN A 332 -30.74 32.06 32.89
CA ASN A 332 -31.58 32.70 31.88
C ASN A 332 -32.04 31.66 30.84
N THR A 333 -33.35 31.55 30.60
CA THR A 333 -33.87 30.64 29.56
C THR A 333 -33.42 31.02 28.15
N ASN A 334 -32.92 32.24 27.96
CA ASN A 334 -32.32 32.72 26.72
C ASN A 334 -30.83 32.35 26.57
N ASP A 335 -30.21 31.73 27.57
CA ASP A 335 -28.84 31.23 27.44
C ASP A 335 -28.77 30.16 26.34
N ARG A 336 -27.68 30.16 25.58
CA ARG A 336 -27.52 29.37 24.34
C ARG A 336 -27.83 27.86 24.50
N MET A 337 -27.66 27.32 25.70
CA MET A 337 -28.00 25.93 26.01
C MET A 337 -29.48 25.75 26.40
N CYS A 338 -30.00 26.63 27.25
CA CYS A 338 -31.39 26.60 27.73
C CYS A 338 -32.39 26.92 26.60
N ALA A 339 -32.01 27.82 25.69
CA ALA A 339 -32.81 28.21 24.54
C ALA A 339 -33.15 27.01 23.63
N LYS A 340 -32.33 25.96 23.60
CA LYS A 340 -32.61 24.77 22.78
C LYS A 340 -33.88 24.02 23.20
N CYS A 341 -34.28 24.11 24.48
CA CYS A 341 -35.47 23.44 25.01
C CYS A 341 -36.62 24.42 25.30
N HIS A 342 -36.31 25.72 25.41
CA HIS A 342 -37.23 26.79 25.82
C HIS A 342 -37.58 27.78 24.71
N ALA A 343 -36.89 27.76 23.56
CA ALA A 343 -37.29 28.53 22.39
C ALA A 343 -38.63 28.01 21.87
N LYS A 344 -39.57 28.92 21.61
CA LYS A 344 -40.86 28.61 21.00
C LYS A 344 -40.69 28.19 19.55
#